data_AF-A0A8S3JNW3-F1
#
_entry.id   AF-A0A8S3JNW3-F1
#
_cell.length_a   1.000
_cell.length_b   1.000
_cell.length_c   1.000
_cell.angle_alpha   90.00
_cell.angle_beta   90.00
_cell.angle_gamma   90.00
#
_symmetry.space_group_name_H-M   'P 1'
#
loop_
_entity.id
_entity.type
_entity.pdbx_description
1 polymer ?
#
loop_
_entity_poly.entity_id
_entity_poly.type
_entity_poly.pdbx_seq_one_letter_code
_entity_poly.pdbx_strand_id
1 'polypeptide(L)'
;MILHEGYIYTVERTTKTKSIFRCKNRDCKARCHTSLSMDAFLSLPTSHCRAPQPDGVPAIQLENEIKANAAITDESTSTIIHSALRTYPLSAAGQLRKNQSLMLMIQQQRTTETVDVDGHLPEKLRKTYHDEGFILHEDK
;
A
#
# COMPACT_ATOMS: atom_id res chain seq x y z
N MET A 1 -2.66 1.56 4.36
CA MET A 1 -3.67 2.59 4.01
C MET A 1 -4.93 2.25 4.78
N ILE A 2 -5.71 3.26 5.18
CA ILE A 2 -7.01 3.00 5.84
C ILE A 2 -8.13 3.71 5.09
N LEU A 3 -9.33 3.17 5.21
CA LEU A 3 -10.56 3.73 4.68
C LEU A 3 -11.47 4.16 5.83
N HIS A 4 -11.99 5.38 5.76
CA HIS A 4 -12.96 5.86 6.73
C HIS A 4 -13.90 6.87 6.07
N GLU A 5 -15.21 6.68 6.23
CA GLU A 5 -16.27 7.57 5.69
C GLU A 5 -16.13 7.89 4.20
N GLY A 6 -15.68 6.93 3.38
CA GLY A 6 -15.45 7.14 1.94
C GLY A 6 -14.23 8.00 1.60
N TYR A 7 -13.40 8.33 2.60
CA TYR A 7 -12.09 8.92 2.43
C TYR A 7 -10.99 7.88 2.61
N ILE A 8 -9.89 8.13 1.90
CA ILE A 8 -8.73 7.25 1.87
C ILE A 8 -7.57 7.97 2.54
N TYR A 9 -6.93 7.30 3.48
CA TYR A 9 -5.81 7.84 4.21
C TYR A 9 -4.54 6.98 4.04
N THR A 10 -3.41 7.66 3.95
CA THR A 10 -2.07 7.08 3.90
C THR A 10 -1.35 7.34 5.22
N VAL A 11 -0.51 6.39 5.65
CA VAL A 11 0.30 6.56 6.86
C VAL A 11 1.23 7.77 6.63
N GLU A 12 1.17 8.73 7.53
CA GLU A 12 2.08 9.87 7.55
C GLU A 12 3.23 9.60 8.53
N ARG A 13 2.90 9.11 9.73
CA ARG A 13 3.88 8.79 10.77
C ARG A 13 3.32 7.76 11.74
N THR A 14 4.16 6.83 12.17
CA THR A 14 3.86 5.94 13.31
C THR A 14 4.71 6.36 14.51
N THR A 15 4.08 6.48 15.67
CA THR A 15 4.76 6.70 16.96
C THR A 15 4.70 5.43 17.80
N LYS A 16 5.29 5.42 19.00
CA LYS A 16 5.22 4.28 19.93
C LYS A 16 3.80 3.97 20.43
N THR A 17 2.83 4.86 20.20
CA THR A 17 1.49 4.75 20.78
C THR A 17 0.37 4.86 19.75
N LYS A 18 0.63 5.47 18.59
CA LYS A 18 -0.40 5.72 17.58
C LYS A 18 0.15 5.77 16.18
N SER A 19 -0.74 5.51 15.22
CA SER A 19 -0.49 5.77 13.81
C SER A 19 -1.26 7.01 13.38
N ILE A 20 -0.53 7.96 12.78
CA ILE A 20 -1.05 9.20 12.22
C ILE A 20 -1.17 9.01 10.73
N PHE A 21 -2.36 9.24 10.20
CA PHE A 21 -2.64 9.18 8.78
C PHE A 21 -3.10 10.51 8.26
N ARG A 22 -2.77 10.77 6.99
CA ARG A 22 -3.21 11.93 6.23
C ARG A 22 -4.08 11.48 5.06
N CYS A 23 -5.04 12.30 4.67
CA CYS A 23 -5.80 12.08 3.44
C CYS A 23 -4.85 11.86 2.24
N LYS A 24 -5.17 10.89 1.40
CA LYS A 24 -4.35 10.52 0.23
C LYS A 24 -4.19 11.67 -0.76
N ASN A 25 -5.17 12.57 -0.84
CA ASN A 25 -5.09 13.76 -1.67
C ASN A 25 -4.13 14.78 -1.04
N ARG A 26 -3.10 15.21 -1.80
CA ARG A 26 -2.06 16.14 -1.35
C ARG A 26 -2.62 17.52 -0.97
N ASP A 27 -3.68 17.97 -1.62
CA ASP A 27 -4.28 19.28 -1.33
C ASP A 27 -5.16 19.25 -0.08
N CYS A 28 -5.49 18.05 0.40
CA CYS A 28 -6.27 17.86 1.61
C CYS A 28 -5.37 17.75 2.84
N LYS A 29 -5.69 18.56 3.86
CA LYS A 29 -5.00 18.59 5.16
C LYS A 29 -5.66 17.70 6.23
N ALA A 30 -6.69 16.93 5.84
CA ALA A 30 -7.38 16.06 6.76
C ALA A 30 -6.46 14.95 7.29
N ARG A 31 -6.60 14.65 8.58
CA ARG A 31 -5.81 13.69 9.35
C ARG A 31 -6.71 12.84 10.23
N CYS A 32 -6.28 11.62 10.50
CA CYS A 32 -6.90 10.74 11.48
C CYS A 32 -5.83 9.98 12.25
N HIS A 33 -6.13 9.65 13.51
CA HIS A 33 -5.21 8.97 14.41
C HIS A 33 -5.83 7.66 14.88
N THR A 34 -5.11 6.57 14.78
CA THR A 34 -5.54 5.25 15.28
C THR A 34 -4.57 4.73 16.33
N SER A 35 -5.02 3.74 17.12
CA SER A 35 -4.12 2.89 17.88
C SER A 35 -3.10 2.19 16.96
N LEU A 36 -2.02 1.67 17.54
CA LEU A 36 -1.03 0.88 16.80
C LEU A 36 -1.62 -0.35 16.12
N SER A 37 -2.61 -0.98 16.77
CA SER A 37 -3.34 -2.12 16.21
C SER A 37 -4.35 -1.71 15.12
N MET A 38 -4.57 -0.41 14.91
CA MET A 38 -5.57 0.15 13.99
C MET A 38 -7.03 -0.23 14.33
N ASP A 39 -7.30 -0.80 15.50
CA ASP A 39 -8.64 -1.25 15.90
C ASP A 39 -9.57 -0.08 16.29
N ALA A 40 -8.99 1.04 16.73
CA ALA A 40 -9.77 2.17 17.23
C ALA A 40 -9.17 3.52 16.78
N PHE A 41 -10.06 4.46 16.46
CA PHE A 41 -9.69 5.86 16.28
C PHE A 41 -9.49 6.51 17.64
N LEU A 42 -8.31 7.11 17.85
CA LEU A 42 -7.96 7.80 19.09
C LEU A 42 -8.54 9.22 19.15
N SER A 43 -8.92 9.77 18.00
CA SER A 43 -9.53 11.09 17.87
C SER A 43 -10.42 11.14 16.63
N LEU A 44 -11.43 12.00 16.66
CA LEU A 44 -12.27 12.27 15.49
C LEU A 44 -11.39 12.74 14.31
N PRO A 45 -11.58 12.19 13.10
CA PRO A 45 -10.89 12.68 11.92
C PRO A 45 -11.15 14.18 11.69
N THR A 46 -10.13 14.89 11.23
CA THR A 46 -10.31 16.31 10.87
C THR A 46 -11.08 16.44 9.56
N SER A 47 -11.74 17.58 9.38
CA SER A 47 -12.60 17.84 8.22
C SER A 47 -11.82 17.84 6.90
N HIS A 48 -12.47 17.37 5.85
CA HIS A 48 -11.95 17.40 4.48
C HIS A 48 -12.42 18.65 3.75
N CYS A 49 -11.57 19.16 2.86
CA CYS A 49 -11.91 20.22 1.91
C CYS A 49 -12.60 19.71 0.63
N ARG A 50 -13.03 18.44 0.62
CA ARG A 50 -13.58 17.77 -0.57
C ARG A 50 -14.63 16.75 -0.17
N ALA A 51 -15.46 16.34 -1.13
CA ALA A 51 -16.41 15.26 -0.95
C ALA A 51 -15.71 13.89 -0.82
N PRO A 52 -16.36 12.90 -0.15
CA PRO A 52 -15.93 11.51 -0.18
C PRO A 52 -15.92 10.95 -1.60
N GLN A 53 -15.09 9.94 -1.85
CA GLN A 53 -15.03 9.26 -3.15
C GLN A 53 -15.24 7.75 -2.94
N PRO A 54 -16.48 7.32 -2.67
CA PRO A 54 -16.78 5.93 -2.37
C PRO A 54 -16.44 5.00 -3.54
N ASP A 55 -16.56 5.46 -4.79
CA ASP A 55 -16.25 4.64 -5.97
C ASP A 55 -14.75 4.32 -6.10
N GLY A 56 -13.87 5.09 -5.45
CA GLY A 56 -12.44 4.82 -5.42
C GLY A 56 -12.05 3.71 -4.43
N VAL A 57 -12.98 3.31 -3.55
CA VAL A 57 -12.73 2.31 -2.50
C VAL A 57 -12.56 0.91 -3.08
N PRO A 58 -13.47 0.40 -3.93
CA PRO A 58 -13.31 -0.92 -4.51
C PRO A 58 -12.03 -1.03 -5.35
N ALA A 59 -11.63 0.04 -6.05
CA ALA A 59 -10.37 0.06 -6.81
C ALA A 59 -9.15 -0.18 -5.92
N ILE A 60 -9.12 0.41 -4.72
CA ILE A 60 -8.01 0.21 -3.77
C ILE A 60 -8.05 -1.18 -3.15
N GLN A 61 -9.23 -1.67 -2.79
CA GLN A 61 -9.39 -3.02 -2.26
C GLN A 61 -8.91 -4.07 -3.27
N LEU A 62 -9.30 -3.91 -4.54
CA LEU A 62 -8.83 -4.74 -5.65
C LEU A 62 -7.30 -4.70 -5.79
N GLU A 63 -6.70 -3.50 -5.75
CA GLU A 63 -5.24 -3.37 -5.81
C GLU A 63 -4.54 -4.08 -4.64
N ASN A 64 -5.10 -4.01 -3.43
CA ASN A 64 -4.54 -4.69 -2.27
C ASN A 64 -4.68 -6.21 -2.37
N GLU A 65 -5.82 -6.70 -2.86
CA GLU A 65 -6.04 -8.12 -3.12
C GLU A 65 -5.07 -8.67 -4.16
N ILE A 66 -4.91 -7.97 -5.30
CA ILE A 66 -3.96 -8.32 -6.34
C ILE A 66 -2.53 -8.39 -5.78
N LYS A 67 -2.13 -7.42 -4.95
CA LYS A 67 -0.81 -7.43 -4.30
C LYS A 67 -0.64 -8.59 -3.33
N ALA A 68 -1.66 -8.88 -2.51
CA ALA A 68 -1.63 -9.98 -1.56
C ALA A 68 -1.50 -11.33 -2.30
N ASN A 69 -2.31 -11.54 -3.33
CA ASN A 69 -2.26 -12.75 -4.17
C ASN A 69 -0.92 -12.86 -4.90
N ALA A 70 -0.39 -11.76 -5.44
CA ALA A 70 0.91 -11.73 -6.10
C ALA A 70 2.09 -12.06 -5.17
N ALA A 71 1.97 -11.74 -3.87
CA ALA A 71 2.99 -12.04 -2.88
C ALA A 71 2.96 -13.49 -2.40
N ILE A 72 1.78 -14.13 -2.40
CA ILE A 72 1.59 -15.49 -1.84
C ILE A 72 1.65 -16.56 -2.94
N THR A 73 1.18 -16.23 -4.15
CA THR A 73 0.95 -17.21 -5.21
C THR A 73 1.85 -16.97 -6.43
N ASP A 74 2.22 -18.07 -7.10
CA ASP A 74 2.95 -18.06 -8.37
C ASP A 74 2.01 -18.16 -9.60
N GLU A 75 0.73 -17.85 -9.42
CA GLU A 75 -0.25 -17.89 -10.50
C GLU A 75 0.12 -16.93 -11.65
N SER A 76 -0.43 -17.15 -12.84
CA SER A 76 -0.20 -16.20 -13.94
C SER A 76 -0.79 -14.82 -13.59
N THR A 77 -0.16 -13.75 -14.10
CA THR A 77 -0.65 -12.37 -13.91
C THR A 77 -2.10 -12.20 -14.37
N SER A 78 -2.45 -12.83 -15.49
CA SER A 78 -3.80 -12.84 -16.04
C SER A 78 -4.80 -13.51 -15.09
N THR A 79 -4.43 -14.66 -14.50
CA THR A 79 -5.27 -15.38 -13.53
C THR A 79 -5.58 -14.51 -12.32
N ILE A 80 -4.56 -13.87 -11.74
CA ILE A 80 -4.72 -13.00 -10.56
C ILE A 80 -5.66 -11.83 -10.88
N ILE A 81 -5.45 -11.17 -12.02
CA ILE A 81 -6.28 -10.03 -12.45
C ILE A 81 -7.73 -10.48 -12.69
N HIS A 82 -7.95 -11.57 -13.44
CA HIS A 82 -9.29 -12.06 -13.74
C HIS A 82 -10.04 -12.53 -12.50
N SER A 83 -9.35 -13.20 -11.57
CA SER A 83 -9.93 -13.63 -10.30
C SER A 83 -10.42 -12.44 -9.50
N ALA A 84 -9.55 -11.43 -9.30
CA ALA A 84 -9.89 -10.23 -8.55
C ALA A 84 -11.00 -9.39 -9.23
N LEU A 85 -11.02 -9.33 -10.56
CA LEU A 85 -12.06 -8.59 -11.30
C LEU A 85 -13.46 -9.22 -11.22
N ARG A 86 -13.59 -10.52 -10.89
CA ARG A 86 -14.90 -11.19 -10.79
C ARG A 86 -15.79 -10.60 -9.69
N THR A 87 -15.18 -10.11 -8.62
CA THR A 87 -15.87 -9.51 -7.47
C THR A 87 -15.95 -7.98 -7.56
N TYR A 88 -15.42 -7.39 -8.62
CA TYR A 88 -15.34 -5.94 -8.78
C TYR A 88 -16.69 -5.32 -9.15
N PRO A 89 -17.20 -4.33 -8.42
CA PRO A 89 -18.52 -3.76 -8.67
C PRO A 89 -18.54 -2.89 -9.93
N LEU A 90 -19.57 -3.06 -10.76
CA LEU A 90 -19.75 -2.30 -12.00
C LEU A 90 -19.88 -0.78 -11.77
N SER A 91 -20.42 -0.35 -10.63
CA SER A 91 -20.51 1.06 -10.26
C SER A 91 -19.15 1.74 -10.12
N ALA A 92 -18.10 0.97 -9.79
CA ALA A 92 -16.74 1.48 -9.65
C ALA A 92 -15.87 1.29 -10.91
N ALA A 93 -16.42 0.74 -12.01
CA ALA A 93 -15.69 0.44 -13.24
C ALA A 93 -14.85 1.61 -13.78
N GLY A 94 -15.35 2.84 -13.65
CA GLY A 94 -14.63 4.05 -14.07
C GLY A 94 -13.37 4.38 -13.27
N GLN A 95 -13.17 3.77 -12.11
CA GLN A 95 -12.00 3.96 -11.24
C GLN A 95 -10.93 2.87 -11.44
N LEU A 96 -11.18 1.89 -12.32
CA LEU A 96 -10.26 0.79 -12.57
C LEU A 96 -9.00 1.28 -13.29
N ARG A 97 -7.83 0.84 -12.82
CA ARG A 97 -6.57 1.08 -13.54
C ARG A 97 -6.49 0.26 -14.82
N LYS A 98 -5.66 0.72 -15.76
CA LYS A 98 -5.32 -0.04 -16.96
C LYS A 98 -4.65 -1.37 -16.58
N ASN A 99 -4.98 -2.43 -17.31
CA ASN A 99 -4.41 -3.77 -17.10
C ASN A 99 -2.88 -3.78 -17.10
N GLN A 100 -2.23 -3.02 -17.97
CA GLN A 100 -0.77 -2.89 -17.99
C GLN A 100 -0.19 -2.41 -16.66
N SER A 101 -0.86 -1.46 -15.99
CA SER A 101 -0.44 -0.98 -14.67
C SER A 101 -0.61 -2.02 -13.58
N LEU A 102 -1.65 -2.86 -13.67
CA LEU A 102 -1.86 -3.98 -12.74
C LEU A 102 -0.82 -5.08 -12.96
N MET A 103 -0.47 -5.39 -14.21
CA MET A 103 0.60 -6.33 -14.53
C MET A 103 1.95 -5.89 -13.97
N LEU A 104 2.32 -4.62 -14.18
CA LEU A 104 3.57 -4.05 -13.63
C LEU A 104 3.59 -4.12 -12.10
N MET A 105 2.45 -3.86 -11.46
CA MET A 105 2.31 -3.97 -10.00
C MET A 105 2.58 -5.40 -9.51
N ILE A 106 2.03 -6.42 -10.18
CA ILE A 106 2.27 -7.83 -9.84
C ILE A 106 3.75 -8.19 -10.02
N GLN A 107 4.35 -7.77 -11.14
CA GLN A 107 5.78 -8.02 -11.40
C GLN A 107 6.66 -7.40 -10.31
N GLN A 108 6.44 -6.14 -9.98
CA GLN A 108 7.17 -5.46 -8.92
C GLN A 108 7.02 -6.17 -7.57
N GLN A 109 5.79 -6.60 -7.24
CA GLN A 109 5.53 -7.30 -5.99
C GLN A 109 6.31 -8.61 -5.88
N ARG A 110 6.50 -9.34 -7.00
CA ARG A 110 7.26 -10.59 -7.04
C ARG A 110 8.77 -10.40 -7.03
N THR A 111 9.26 -9.35 -7.68
CA THR A 111 10.70 -9.05 -7.72
C THR A 111 11.19 -8.38 -6.43
N THR A 112 10.29 -7.77 -5.65
CA THR A 112 10.68 -7.10 -4.40
C THR A 112 11.13 -8.14 -3.38
N GLU A 113 12.45 -8.28 -3.22
CA GLU A 113 13.01 -9.16 -2.21
C GLU A 113 12.73 -8.58 -0.82
N THR A 114 12.17 -9.40 0.05
CA THR A 114 11.85 -9.00 1.41
C THR A 114 13.14 -8.81 2.21
N VAL A 115 13.20 -7.69 2.92
CA VAL A 115 14.24 -7.38 3.89
C VAL A 115 14.22 -8.42 5.00
N ASP A 116 15.40 -8.80 5.52
CA ASP A 116 15.54 -9.78 6.60
C ASP A 116 14.91 -9.29 7.92
N VAL A 117 14.77 -10.18 8.91
CA VAL A 117 14.15 -9.93 10.23
C VAL A 117 14.78 -8.72 10.93
N ASP A 118 16.07 -8.48 10.70
CA ASP A 118 16.83 -7.36 11.26
C ASP A 118 16.76 -6.07 10.43
N GLY A 119 15.91 -6.03 9.39
CA GLY A 119 15.76 -4.85 8.54
C GLY A 119 16.90 -4.65 7.54
N HIS A 120 17.69 -5.68 7.28
CA HIS A 120 18.78 -5.65 6.32
C HIS A 120 18.41 -6.26 4.95
N LEU A 121 18.92 -5.69 3.85
CA LEU A 121 18.73 -6.24 2.50
C LEU A 121 19.26 -7.69 2.39
N PRO A 122 18.76 -8.54 1.50
CA PRO A 122 19.37 -9.84 1.20
C PRO A 122 20.87 -9.73 0.88
N GLU A 123 21.69 -10.70 1.31
CA GLU A 123 23.16 -10.62 1.22
C GLU A 123 23.67 -10.33 -0.21
N LYS A 124 23.03 -10.92 -1.22
CA LYS A 124 23.33 -10.68 -2.64
C LYS A 124 23.06 -9.24 -3.10
N LEU A 125 22.16 -8.53 -2.42
CA LEU A 125 21.88 -7.11 -2.65
C LEU A 125 22.72 -6.20 -1.76
N ARG A 126 23.52 -6.74 -0.83
CA ARG A 126 24.49 -5.99 -0.03
C ARG A 126 25.89 -5.93 -0.66
N LYS A 127 26.10 -6.68 -1.73
CA LYS A 127 27.39 -6.76 -2.43
C LYS A 127 27.33 -5.97 -3.73
N THR A 128 28.39 -5.24 -4.03
CA THR A 128 28.59 -4.62 -5.35
C THR A 128 28.96 -5.69 -6.39
N TYR A 129 29.06 -5.30 -7.67
CA TYR A 129 29.57 -6.18 -8.74
C TYR A 129 30.99 -6.70 -8.49
N HIS A 130 31.70 -6.16 -7.49
CA HIS A 130 33.04 -6.59 -7.08
C HIS A 130 33.04 -7.33 -5.73
N ASP A 131 31.89 -7.82 -5.27
CA ASP A 131 31.71 -8.50 -3.97
C ASP A 131 32.03 -7.64 -2.73
N GLU A 132 32.14 -6.32 -2.89
CA GLU A 132 32.37 -5.40 -1.79
C GLU A 132 31.05 -5.03 -1.10
N GLY A 133 31.04 -4.94 0.23
CA GLY A 133 29.87 -4.48 0.98
C GLY A 133 29.59 -2.99 0.73
N PHE A 134 28.32 -2.60 0.60
CA PHE A 134 27.97 -1.18 0.60
C PHE A 134 28.47 -0.50 1.88
N ILE A 135 29.11 0.66 1.75
CA ILE A 135 29.59 1.47 2.88
C ILE A 135 28.38 1.87 3.72
N LEU A 136 28.24 1.26 4.90
CA LEU A 136 27.29 1.71 5.92
C LEU A 136 27.90 2.98 6.54
N HIS A 137 27.21 4.12 6.40
CA HIS A 137 27.53 5.29 7.21
C HIS A 137 27.17 4.94 8.67
N GLU A 138 28.19 4.80 9.52
CA GLU A 138 27.99 4.78 10.96
C GLU A 138 27.57 6.19 11.41
N ASP A 139 26.35 6.31 11.93
CA ASP A 139 25.91 7.51 12.63
C ASP A 139 26.77 7.68 13.89
N LYS A 140 27.52 8.80 13.94
CA LYS A 140 28.37 9.21 15.06
C LYS A 140 27.57 9.74 16.24
#